data_AF-A0A7K7M5B1-F1
#
_entry.id   AF-A0A7K7M5B1-F1
#
_cell.length_a   1.000
_cell.length_b   1.000
_cell.length_c   1.000
_cell.angle_alpha   90.00
_cell.angle_beta   90.00
_cell.angle_gamma   90.00
#
_symmetry.space_group_name_H-M   'P 1'
#
loop_
_entity.id
_entity.type
_entity.pdbx_description
1 polymer ?
#
loop_
_entity_poly.entity_id
_entity_poly.type
_entity_poly.pdbx_seq_one_letter_code
_entity_poly.pdbx_strand_id
1 'polypeptide(L)'
;MASGPPPSPAKLYRPNRFVSLPPELDPETYDTSPEKRRAEAERLAIRSRLKRQYLLQLNNPSPPAVIENPALIRWAYAKSHNVYPTFRPTPKTSFLGAAYALGPILFWIFVLKADRDRKEKLIQEGKYKQPPFSIFF
;
A
#
# COMPACT_ATOMS: atom_id res chain seq x y z
N MET A 1 7.53 -18.83 46.84
CA MET A 1 7.38 -19.52 45.54
C MET A 1 8.12 -18.71 44.50
N ALA A 2 9.22 -19.21 43.97
CA ALA A 2 10.03 -18.48 43.00
C ALA A 2 9.26 -18.38 41.67
N SER A 3 8.95 -17.16 41.24
CA SER A 3 8.44 -16.89 39.90
C SER A 3 9.45 -17.42 38.87
N GLY A 4 8.98 -18.21 37.91
CA GLY A 4 9.83 -18.71 36.82
C GLY A 4 10.51 -17.59 36.02
N PRO A 5 11.49 -17.93 35.17
CA PRO A 5 12.21 -16.94 34.38
C PRO A 5 11.25 -16.11 33.52
N PRO A 6 11.52 -14.80 33.33
CA PRO A 6 10.67 -13.94 32.53
C PRO A 6 10.56 -14.47 31.10
N PRO A 7 9.39 -14.34 30.45
CA PRO A 7 9.22 -14.78 29.06
C PRO A 7 10.19 -14.05 28.14
N SER A 8 10.80 -14.80 27.20
CA SER A 8 11.72 -14.25 26.20
C SER A 8 11.04 -13.11 25.40
N PRO A 9 11.75 -12.00 25.11
CA PRO A 9 11.21 -10.87 24.36
C PRO A 9 10.66 -11.25 22.98
N ALA A 10 11.19 -12.31 22.36
CA ALA A 10 10.66 -12.86 21.11
C ALA A 10 9.23 -13.42 21.25
N LYS A 11 8.85 -13.92 22.44
CA LYS A 11 7.48 -14.39 22.74
C LYS A 11 6.53 -13.24 23.11
N LEU A 12 7.08 -12.11 23.55
CA LEU A 12 6.31 -10.94 23.94
C LEU A 12 6.00 -10.03 22.75
N TYR A 13 6.91 -9.96 21.78
CA TYR A 13 6.75 -9.11 20.61
C TYR A 13 5.66 -9.65 19.68
N ARG A 14 4.68 -8.81 19.37
CA ARG A 14 3.59 -9.12 18.41
C ARG A 14 3.74 -8.23 17.18
N PRO A 15 4.16 -8.78 16.03
CA PRO A 15 4.25 -8.00 14.80
C PRO A 15 2.86 -7.55 14.35
N ASN A 16 2.80 -6.41 13.68
CA ASN A 16 1.59 -5.85 13.06
C ASN A 16 1.85 -5.62 11.56
N ARG A 17 0.79 -5.43 10.78
CA ARG A 17 0.86 -5.09 9.35
C ARG A 17 1.78 -3.90 9.05
N PHE A 18 1.86 -2.95 9.97
CA PHE A 18 2.68 -1.75 9.83
C PHE A 18 4.05 -1.84 10.53
N VAL A 19 4.24 -2.82 11.42
CA VAL A 19 5.46 -2.97 12.21
C VAL A 19 5.89 -4.43 12.15
N SER A 20 6.90 -4.71 11.34
CA SER A 20 7.42 -6.07 11.14
C SER A 20 8.16 -6.60 12.38
N LEU A 21 8.41 -7.91 12.40
CA LEU A 21 9.28 -8.54 13.39
C LEU A 21 10.73 -8.04 13.17
N PRO A 22 11.43 -7.56 14.21
CA PRO A 22 12.85 -7.28 14.12
C PRO A 22 13.62 -8.56 13.77
N PRO A 23 14.66 -8.48 12.91
CA PRO A 23 15.41 -9.65 12.48
C PRO A 23 16.09 -10.39 13.64
N GLU A 24 16.45 -9.67 14.71
CA GLU A 24 17.05 -10.25 15.93
C GLU A 24 16.07 -11.13 16.72
N LEU A 25 14.76 -10.86 16.62
CA LEU A 25 13.72 -11.64 17.30
C LEU A 25 13.17 -12.75 16.42
N ASP A 26 13.49 -12.74 15.13
CA ASP A 26 13.04 -13.76 14.19
C ASP A 26 13.85 -15.05 14.39
N PRO A 27 13.21 -16.16 14.82
CA PRO A 27 13.89 -17.43 15.00
C PRO A 27 14.48 -17.96 13.68
N GLU A 28 13.89 -17.60 12.54
CA GLU A 28 14.42 -18.02 11.24
C GLU A 28 15.81 -17.42 11.00
N THR A 29 16.13 -16.23 11.50
CA THR A 29 17.44 -15.57 11.29
C THR A 29 18.61 -16.46 11.70
N TYR A 30 18.46 -17.20 12.80
CA TYR A 30 19.53 -18.05 13.35
C TYR A 30 19.54 -19.47 12.79
N ASP A 31 18.65 -19.81 11.86
CA ASP A 31 18.69 -21.12 11.21
C ASP A 31 19.99 -21.29 10.41
N THR A 32 20.74 -22.33 10.73
CA THR A 32 22.00 -22.71 10.06
C THR A 32 21.85 -23.91 9.13
N SER A 33 20.62 -24.27 8.76
CA SER A 33 20.34 -25.36 7.84
C SER A 33 21.14 -25.22 6.52
N PRO A 34 21.60 -26.33 5.94
CA PRO A 34 22.39 -26.30 4.70
C PRO A 34 21.58 -25.75 3.52
N GLU A 35 20.26 -25.97 3.51
CA GLU A 35 19.36 -25.45 2.47
C GLU A 35 19.27 -23.92 2.50
N LYS A 36 19.10 -23.34 3.70
CA LYS A 36 19.07 -21.88 3.85
C LYS A 36 20.38 -21.22 3.44
N ARG A 37 21.52 -21.82 3.81
CA ARG A 37 22.84 -21.35 3.35
C ARG A 37 22.99 -21.37 1.83
N ARG A 38 22.48 -22.41 1.17
CA ARG A 38 22.47 -22.50 -0.31
C ARG A 38 21.60 -21.39 -0.91
N ALA A 39 20.39 -21.19 -0.40
CA ALA A 39 19.49 -20.13 -0.87
C ALA A 39 20.07 -18.73 -0.66
N GLU A 40 20.74 -18.47 0.47
CA GLU A 40 21.44 -17.22 0.74
C GLU A 40 22.62 -17.00 -0.21
N ALA A 41 23.42 -18.03 -0.47
CA ALA A 41 24.53 -17.97 -1.43
C ALA A 41 24.03 -17.69 -2.86
N GLU A 42 22.93 -18.31 -3.29
CA GLU A 42 22.29 -18.04 -4.58
C GLU A 42 21.76 -16.60 -4.68
N ARG A 43 21.05 -16.13 -3.65
CA ARG A 43 20.59 -14.73 -3.56
C ARG A 43 21.75 -13.74 -3.61
N LEU A 44 22.85 -14.03 -2.91
CA LEU A 44 24.05 -13.20 -2.91
C LEU A 44 24.75 -13.21 -4.27
N ALA A 45 24.81 -14.36 -4.95
CA ALA A 45 25.36 -14.48 -6.29
C ALA A 45 24.56 -13.65 -7.32
N ILE A 46 23.23 -13.68 -7.24
CA ILE A 46 22.36 -12.85 -8.08
C ILE A 46 22.59 -11.36 -7.76
N ARG A 47 22.61 -10.99 -6.48
CA ARG A 47 22.83 -9.61 -6.03
C ARG A 47 24.18 -9.07 -6.49
N SER A 48 25.25 -9.84 -6.35
CA SER A 48 26.60 -9.45 -6.74
C SER A 48 26.73 -9.31 -8.26
N ARG A 49 26.12 -10.22 -9.03
CA ARG A 49 26.04 -10.12 -10.49
C ARG A 49 25.33 -8.84 -10.94
N LEU A 50 24.16 -8.54 -10.39
CA LEU A 50 23.40 -7.33 -10.72
C LEU A 50 24.15 -6.06 -10.33
N LYS A 51 24.79 -6.04 -9.14
CA LYS A 51 25.61 -4.91 -8.70
C LYS A 51 26.80 -4.69 -9.64
N ARG A 52 27.49 -5.75 -10.05
CA ARG A 52 28.61 -5.65 -10.99
C ARG A 52 28.16 -5.06 -12.33
N GLN A 53 27.04 -5.55 -12.89
CA GLN A 53 26.49 -5.02 -14.14
C GLN A 53 26.21 -3.51 -14.04
N TYR A 54 25.57 -3.07 -12.97
CA TYR A 54 25.28 -1.66 -12.74
C TYR A 54 26.56 -0.83 -12.61
N LEU A 55 27.54 -1.29 -11.82
CA LEU A 55 28.81 -0.59 -11.64
C LEU A 55 29.62 -0.46 -12.94
N LEU A 56 29.57 -1.47 -13.83
CA LEU A 56 30.22 -1.38 -15.15
C LEU A 56 29.60 -0.30 -16.03
N GLN A 57 28.28 -0.12 -15.98
CA GLN A 57 27.60 0.94 -16.73
C GLN A 57 27.87 2.32 -16.13
N LEU A 58 27.88 2.41 -14.80
CA LEU A 58 28.13 3.66 -14.08
C LEU A 58 29.56 4.17 -14.26
N ASN A 59 30.55 3.27 -14.24
CA ASN A 59 31.97 3.62 -14.34
C ASN A 59 32.47 3.73 -15.80
N ASN A 60 31.58 3.66 -16.80
CA ASN A 60 31.95 3.83 -18.20
C ASN A 60 32.35 5.30 -18.45
N PRO A 61 33.51 5.60 -19.07
CA PRO A 61 33.91 6.98 -19.39
C PRO A 61 32.94 7.74 -20.30
N SER A 62 32.10 7.04 -21.06
CA SER A 62 31.00 7.62 -21.82
C SER A 62 29.68 6.98 -21.41
N PRO A 63 29.08 7.42 -20.28
CA PRO A 63 27.84 6.84 -19.81
C PRO A 63 26.64 7.35 -20.63
N PRO A 64 25.58 6.54 -20.80
CA PRO A 64 24.32 7.04 -21.32
C PRO A 64 23.71 8.05 -20.35
N ALA A 65 22.88 8.96 -20.88
CA ALA A 65 22.22 10.00 -20.08
C ALA A 65 21.36 9.42 -18.92
N VAL A 66 20.78 8.24 -19.12
CA VAL A 66 20.02 7.50 -18.11
C VAL A 66 20.42 6.03 -18.15
N ILE A 67 20.75 5.45 -17.00
CA ILE A 67 20.97 4.01 -16.87
C ILE A 67 19.61 3.33 -16.70
N GLU A 68 19.18 2.60 -17.71
CA GLU A 68 17.91 1.89 -17.68
C GLU A 68 17.91 0.77 -16.64
N ASN A 69 16.94 0.81 -15.73
CA ASN A 69 16.72 -0.27 -14.77
C ASN A 69 15.54 -1.14 -15.23
N PRO A 70 15.79 -2.37 -15.73
CA PRO A 70 14.73 -3.24 -16.22
C PRO A 70 13.75 -3.67 -15.11
N ALA A 71 14.18 -3.66 -13.84
CA ALA A 71 13.28 -3.94 -12.72
C ALA A 71 12.24 -2.81 -12.54
N LEU A 72 12.65 -1.55 -12.71
CA LEU A 72 11.73 -0.41 -12.63
C LEU A 72 10.75 -0.40 -13.81
N ILE A 73 11.23 -0.69 -15.03
CA ILE A 73 10.38 -0.76 -16.23
C ILE A 73 9.33 -1.86 -16.06
N ARG A 74 9.73 -3.06 -15.61
CA ARG A 74 8.78 -4.16 -15.34
C ARG A 74 7.79 -3.81 -14.23
N TRP A 75 8.23 -3.13 -13.18
CA TRP A 75 7.33 -2.68 -12.11
C TRP A 75 6.32 -1.64 -12.60
N ALA A 76 6.76 -0.68 -13.41
CA ALA A 76 5.87 0.30 -14.02
C ALA A 76 4.85 -0.40 -14.93
N TYR A 77 5.31 -1.28 -15.82
CA TYR A 77 4.46 -2.05 -16.72
C TYR A 77 3.43 -2.90 -15.96
N ALA A 78 3.83 -3.56 -14.88
CA ALA A 78 2.94 -4.36 -14.05
C ALA A 78 1.78 -3.54 -13.46
N LYS A 79 2.03 -2.27 -13.12
CA LYS A 79 1.02 -1.37 -12.55
C LYS A 79 0.17 -0.63 -13.58
N SER A 80 0.69 -0.37 -14.77
CA SER A 80 -0.06 0.37 -15.80
C SER A 80 -0.75 -0.57 -16.78
N HIS A 81 0.02 -1.41 -17.48
CA HIS A 81 -0.47 -2.17 -18.62
C HIS A 81 -0.98 -3.57 -18.23
N ASN A 82 -0.44 -4.19 -17.19
CA ASN A 82 -0.79 -5.56 -16.82
C ASN A 82 -2.04 -5.69 -15.93
N VAL A 83 -2.68 -4.58 -15.55
CA VAL A 83 -3.83 -4.60 -14.63
C VAL A 83 -5.06 -5.21 -15.28
N TYR A 84 -5.46 -4.72 -16.46
CA TYR A 84 -6.67 -5.19 -17.15
C TYR A 84 -6.52 -6.59 -17.78
N PRO A 85 -5.39 -6.94 -18.44
CA PRO A 85 -5.20 -8.27 -19.01
C PRO A 85 -5.26 -9.41 -17.98
N THR A 86 -4.85 -9.14 -16.74
CA THR A 86 -4.86 -10.12 -15.64
C THR A 86 -6.16 -10.06 -14.81
N PHE A 87 -7.05 -9.09 -15.09
CA PHE A 87 -8.30 -8.94 -14.36
C PHE A 87 -9.28 -10.07 -14.70
N ARG A 88 -9.88 -10.66 -13.66
CA ARG A 88 -10.93 -11.66 -13.80
C ARG A 88 -12.19 -11.17 -13.11
N PRO A 89 -13.34 -11.10 -13.81
CA PRO A 89 -14.59 -10.71 -13.19
C PRO A 89 -15.07 -11.83 -12.26
N THR A 90 -14.75 -11.73 -10.97
CA THR A 90 -15.21 -12.63 -9.90
C THR A 90 -16.28 -11.96 -9.06
N PRO A 91 -17.16 -12.72 -8.35
CA PRO A 91 -18.16 -12.13 -7.47
C PRO A 91 -17.55 -11.17 -6.42
N LYS A 92 -16.37 -11.51 -5.87
CA LYS A 92 -15.66 -10.66 -4.90
C LYS A 92 -15.21 -9.34 -5.53
N THR A 93 -14.55 -9.39 -6.69
CA THR A 93 -14.06 -8.18 -7.38
C THR A 93 -15.19 -7.29 -7.85
N SER A 94 -16.27 -7.88 -8.38
CA SER A 94 -17.45 -7.14 -8.82
C SER A 94 -18.16 -6.46 -7.65
N PHE A 95 -18.31 -7.15 -6.51
CA PHE A 95 -18.88 -6.57 -5.31
C PHE A 95 -18.05 -5.41 -4.77
N LEU A 96 -16.73 -5.59 -4.63
CA LEU A 96 -15.83 -4.51 -4.20
C LEU A 96 -15.92 -3.32 -5.18
N GLY A 97 -15.88 -3.59 -6.48
CA GLY A 97 -16.01 -2.55 -7.50
C GLY A 97 -17.30 -1.75 -7.36
N ALA A 98 -18.44 -2.44 -7.25
CA ALA A 98 -19.75 -1.79 -7.07
C ALA A 98 -19.84 -1.01 -5.75
N ALA A 99 -19.37 -1.58 -4.64
CA ALA A 99 -19.39 -0.93 -3.33
C ALA A 99 -18.54 0.35 -3.32
N TYR A 100 -17.34 0.33 -3.90
CA TYR A 100 -16.46 1.50 -3.94
C TYR A 100 -16.84 2.51 -5.03
N ALA A 101 -17.47 2.08 -6.12
CA ALA A 101 -17.94 3.00 -7.17
C ALA A 101 -19.28 3.67 -6.82
N LEU A 102 -20.28 2.89 -6.41
CA LEU A 102 -21.63 3.39 -6.14
C LEU A 102 -21.79 3.88 -4.70
N GLY A 103 -21.10 3.29 -3.74
CA GLY A 103 -21.24 3.62 -2.32
C GLY A 103 -21.03 5.10 -2.02
N PRO A 104 -19.90 5.72 -2.40
CA PRO A 104 -19.67 7.14 -2.19
C PRO A 104 -20.69 8.03 -2.91
N ILE A 105 -21.11 7.66 -4.12
CA ILE A 105 -22.08 8.44 -4.90
C ILE A 105 -23.44 8.47 -4.18
N LEU A 106 -23.96 7.30 -3.80
CA LEU A 106 -25.23 7.18 -3.09
C LEU A 106 -25.17 7.86 -1.72
N PHE A 107 -24.05 7.72 -1.02
CA PHE A 107 -23.80 8.39 0.25
C PHE A 107 -23.93 9.92 0.11
N TRP A 108 -23.22 10.52 -0.85
CA TRP A 108 -23.27 11.97 -1.05
C TRP A 108 -24.61 12.47 -1.57
N ILE A 109 -25.29 11.72 -2.44
CA ILE A 109 -26.67 12.04 -2.86
C ILE A 109 -27.58 12.15 -1.64
N PHE A 110 -27.51 11.19 -0.72
CA PHE A 110 -28.35 11.20 0.47
C PHE A 110 -28.01 12.35 1.42
N VAL A 111 -26.72 12.57 1.71
CA VAL A 111 -26.25 13.65 2.58
C VAL A 111 -26.68 15.02 2.04
N LEU A 112 -26.41 15.28 0.76
CA LEU A 112 -26.76 16.55 0.13
C LEU A 112 -28.27 16.73 0.02
N LYS A 113 -29.03 15.66 -0.26
CA LYS A 113 -30.49 15.74 -0.30
C LYS A 113 -31.07 16.08 1.07
N ALA A 114 -30.61 15.41 2.13
CA ALA A 114 -31.08 15.68 3.48
C ALA A 114 -30.77 17.12 3.93
N ASP A 115 -29.58 17.64 3.60
CA ASP A 115 -29.21 19.03 3.91
C ASP A 115 -30.06 20.05 3.14
N ARG A 116 -30.27 19.82 1.84
CA ARG A 116 -31.12 20.67 0.99
C ARG A 116 -32.57 20.69 1.45
N ASP A 117 -33.16 19.51 1.67
CA ASP A 117 -34.54 19.38 2.12
C ASP A 117 -34.74 20.06 3.50
N ARG A 118 -33.75 19.96 4.40
CA ARG A 118 -33.75 20.67 5.69
C ARG A 118 -33.66 22.18 5.51
N LYS A 119 -32.75 22.66 4.66
CA LYS A 119 -32.58 24.09 4.37
C LYS A 119 -33.84 24.69 3.76
N GLU A 120 -34.46 24.02 2.79
CA GLU A 120 -35.70 24.44 2.15
C GLU A 120 -36.86 24.55 3.16
N LYS A 121 -37.01 23.57 4.05
CA LYS A 121 -38.00 23.64 5.14
C LYS A 121 -37.78 24.84 6.06
N LEU A 122 -36.54 25.09 6.48
CA LEU A 122 -36.23 26.25 7.32
C LEU A 122 -36.52 27.59 6.64
N ILE A 123 -36.33 27.66 5.31
CA ILE A 123 -36.67 28.86 4.52
C ILE A 123 -38.19 29.05 4.48
N GLN A 124 -38.95 27.99 4.22
CA GLN A 124 -40.42 28.03 4.19
C GLN A 124 -41.02 28.43 5.55
N GLU A 125 -40.43 27.96 6.65
CA GLU A 125 -40.85 28.32 8.02
C GLU A 125 -40.37 29.71 8.45
N GLY A 126 -39.57 30.42 7.64
CA GLY A 126 -38.98 31.71 7.99
C GLY A 126 -37.91 31.62 9.10
N LYS A 127 -37.45 30.42 9.46
CA LYS A 127 -36.47 30.17 10.52
C LYS A 127 -35.02 30.15 10.00
N TYR A 128 -34.84 30.16 8.69
CA TYR A 128 -33.52 30.15 8.08
C TYR A 128 -32.83 31.51 8.21
N LYS A 129 -31.72 31.53 8.95
CA LYS A 129 -30.86 32.73 9.04
C LYS A 129 -30.00 32.81 7.77
N GLN A 130 -30.37 33.72 6.87
CA GLN A 130 -29.53 34.03 5.72
C GLN A 130 -28.27 34.78 6.19
N PRO A 131 -27.08 34.41 5.69
CA PRO A 131 -25.87 35.19 5.93
C PRO A 131 -26.02 36.58 5.27
N PRO A 132 -25.45 37.64 5.86
CA PRO A 132 -25.66 39.03 5.41
C PRO A 132 -25.17 39.33 3.98
N PHE A 133 -24.40 38.45 3.35
CA PHE A 133 -23.80 38.66 2.02
C PHE A 133 -24.38 37.77 0.90
N SER A 134 -25.50 37.07 1.11
CA SER A 134 -26.03 36.11 0.11
C SER A 134 -26.66 36.74 -1.14
N ILE A 135 -26.66 38.07 -1.26
CA ILE A 135 -27.24 38.82 -2.39
C ILE A 135 -26.18 39.17 -3.45
N PHE A 136 -24.89 38.95 -3.14
CA PHE A 136 -23.75 39.38 -3.97
C PHE A 136 -22.97 38.24 -4.64
N PHE A 137 -23.46 37.00 -4.58
CA PHE A 137 -22.90 35.85 -5.29
C PHE A 137 -24.01 34.92 -5.78
#